data_AF-A0AAX6EXV2-F1
#
_entry.id   AF-A0AAX6EXV2-F1
#
_cell.length_a   1.000
_cell.length_b   1.000
_cell.length_c   1.000
_cell.angle_alpha   90.00
_cell.angle_beta   90.00
_cell.angle_gamma   90.00
#
_symmetry.space_group_name_H-M   'P 1'
#
loop_
_entity.id
_entity.type
_entity.pdbx_description
1 polymer ?
#
loop_
_entity_poly.entity_id
_entity_poly.type
_entity_poly.pdbx_seq_one_letter_code
_entity_poly.pdbx_strand_id
1 'polypeptide(L)'
;MELVHAALKDACMSSTRVAKEFYHAARDALLLYKAIVPVKLEKQLDSISQIAIIIHNDCYYLSQEILGLAFQYRADFPSGLKKHALFVDLAPTFYQMADIILEKQIKLVENSLTEAIDGADGFQNTHQPQQYASAKFSIEQVAFILEKVRIIWEPLMPVTTYKKSICILLDSVFSKITKDILLLDDMAAEETLQLQGLIHMALENLTSLFDSLISLVDEKEKSLELIWDQFNEMIPSLSKFRKLAGMMLMIRPIFFCNLLDMPLKSITAAWESCQLLNCGFIASEVENFVKAIFTDSPLRKECLWRIESSS
;
A
#
# COMPACT_ATOMS: atom_id res chain seq x y z
N MET A 1 -2.65 -9.17 -29.00
CA MET A 1 -2.59 -8.06 -29.98
C MET A 1 -2.35 -8.50 -31.42
N GLU A 2 -1.64 -9.60 -31.68
CA GLU A 2 -1.34 -10.06 -33.05
C GLU A 2 -2.58 -10.16 -33.96
N LEU A 3 -3.67 -10.76 -33.48
CA LEU A 3 -4.93 -10.89 -34.23
C LEU A 3 -5.51 -9.53 -34.64
N VAL A 4 -5.48 -8.55 -33.73
CA VAL A 4 -5.96 -7.18 -33.98
C VAL A 4 -5.13 -6.52 -35.06
N HIS A 5 -3.79 -6.57 -34.95
CA HIS A 5 -2.91 -6.00 -35.96
C HIS A 5 -3.02 -6.69 -37.32
N ALA A 6 -3.20 -8.02 -37.36
CA ALA A 6 -3.41 -8.76 -38.59
C ALA A 6 -4.69 -8.30 -39.30
N ALA A 7 -5.81 -8.24 -38.58
CA ALA A 7 -7.07 -7.74 -39.13
C ALA A 7 -6.95 -6.30 -39.65
N LEU A 8 -6.23 -5.41 -38.95
CA LEU A 8 -6.02 -4.03 -39.40
C LEU A 8 -5.13 -3.93 -40.63
N LYS A 9 -4.10 -4.77 -40.76
CA LYS A 9 -3.28 -4.86 -41.98
C LYS A 9 -4.12 -5.32 -43.17
N ASP A 10 -4.97 -6.33 -42.98
CA ASP A 10 -5.89 -6.81 -44.02
C ASP A 10 -6.92 -5.74 -44.40
N ALA A 11 -7.38 -4.93 -43.43
CA ALA A 11 -8.26 -3.80 -43.70
C ALA A 11 -7.61 -2.74 -44.61
N CYS A 12 -6.30 -2.46 -44.45
CA CYS A 12 -5.57 -1.52 -45.30
C CYS A 12 -5.45 -1.99 -46.76
N MET A 13 -5.39 -3.30 -46.99
CA MET A 13 -5.25 -3.88 -48.34
C MET A 13 -6.60 -4.15 -49.03
N SER A 14 -7.72 -3.87 -48.36
CA SER A 14 -9.05 -4.30 -48.76
C SER A 14 -9.90 -3.20 -49.38
N SER A 15 -10.95 -3.59 -50.11
CA SER A 15 -12.00 -2.65 -50.53
C SER A 15 -12.71 -2.04 -49.31
N THR A 16 -13.34 -0.86 -49.47
CA THR A 16 -14.03 -0.17 -48.35
C THR A 16 -15.03 -1.06 -47.61
N ARG A 17 -15.77 -1.93 -48.31
CA ARG A 17 -16.73 -2.84 -47.68
C ARG A 17 -16.01 -3.88 -46.80
N VAL A 18 -15.02 -4.56 -47.35
CA VAL A 18 -14.28 -5.62 -46.66
C VAL A 18 -13.42 -5.06 -45.52
N ALA A 19 -12.83 -3.88 -45.71
CA ALA A 19 -12.05 -3.19 -44.68
C ALA A 19 -12.88 -2.85 -43.44
N LYS A 20 -14.18 -2.53 -43.61
CA LYS A 20 -15.09 -2.30 -42.47
C LYS A 20 -15.29 -3.57 -41.65
N GLU A 21 -15.47 -4.72 -42.30
CA GLU A 21 -15.62 -6.01 -41.61
C GLU A 21 -14.37 -6.34 -40.78
N PHE A 22 -13.17 -6.18 -41.36
CA PHE A 22 -11.92 -6.39 -40.62
C PHE A 22 -11.72 -5.40 -39.47
N TYR A 23 -12.10 -4.13 -39.66
CA TYR A 23 -12.11 -3.14 -38.58
C TYR A 23 -13.05 -3.53 -37.44
N HIS A 24 -14.27 -3.99 -37.75
CA HIS A 24 -15.21 -4.47 -36.75
C HIS A 24 -14.67 -5.71 -36.04
N ALA A 25 -14.14 -6.69 -36.78
CA ALA A 25 -13.53 -7.88 -36.20
C ALA A 25 -12.36 -7.54 -35.24
N ALA A 26 -11.53 -6.56 -35.59
CA ALA A 26 -10.45 -6.09 -34.72
C ALA A 26 -10.98 -5.49 -33.41
N ARG A 27 -12.06 -4.69 -33.47
CA ARG A 27 -12.73 -4.15 -32.29
C ARG A 27 -13.42 -5.22 -31.46
N ASP A 28 -14.12 -6.14 -32.11
CA ASP A 28 -14.85 -7.22 -31.47
C ASP A 28 -13.89 -8.17 -30.74
N ALA A 29 -12.69 -8.42 -31.28
CA ALA A 29 -11.66 -9.20 -30.60
C ALA A 29 -11.25 -8.57 -29.25
N LEU A 30 -11.09 -7.24 -29.20
CA LEU A 30 -10.79 -6.52 -27.96
C LEU A 30 -11.99 -6.58 -26.99
N LEU A 31 -13.19 -6.30 -27.48
CA LEU A 31 -14.41 -6.36 -26.66
C LEU A 31 -14.64 -7.77 -26.08
N LEU A 32 -14.35 -8.80 -26.86
CA LEU A 32 -14.47 -10.18 -26.45
C LEU A 32 -13.46 -10.53 -25.35
N TYR A 33 -12.21 -10.10 -25.46
CA TYR A 33 -11.22 -10.27 -24.39
C TYR A 33 -11.72 -9.66 -23.08
N LYS A 34 -12.17 -8.40 -23.14
CA LYS A 34 -12.74 -7.70 -21.97
C LYS A 34 -13.92 -8.44 -21.35
N ALA A 35 -14.80 -9.04 -22.17
CA ALA A 35 -15.97 -9.75 -21.68
C ALA A 35 -15.64 -11.13 -21.08
N ILE A 36 -14.65 -11.83 -21.65
CA ILE A 36 -14.36 -13.22 -21.30
C ILE A 36 -13.42 -13.31 -20.10
N VAL A 37 -12.35 -12.52 -20.07
CA VAL A 37 -11.26 -12.66 -19.09
C VAL A 37 -11.75 -12.56 -17.63
N PRO A 38 -12.55 -11.55 -17.25
CA PRO A 38 -13.05 -11.45 -15.87
C PRO A 38 -13.84 -12.67 -15.44
N VAL A 39 -14.66 -13.23 -16.35
CA VAL A 39 -15.57 -14.35 -16.05
C VAL A 39 -14.83 -15.68 -16.04
N LYS A 40 -13.93 -15.91 -17.00
CA LYS A 40 -13.20 -17.18 -17.10
C LYS A 40 -12.13 -17.32 -16.02
N LEU A 41 -11.51 -16.22 -15.63
CA LEU A 41 -10.40 -16.25 -14.68
C LEU A 41 -10.80 -15.79 -13.28
N GLU A 42 -12.08 -15.49 -12.99
CA GLU A 42 -12.55 -14.97 -11.71
C GLU A 42 -11.91 -15.68 -10.49
N LYS A 43 -12.05 -17.00 -10.42
CA LYS A 43 -11.48 -17.80 -9.31
C LYS A 43 -9.95 -17.70 -9.22
N GLN A 44 -9.27 -17.62 -10.36
CA GLN A 44 -7.81 -17.53 -10.41
C GLN A 44 -7.31 -16.15 -10.05
N LEU A 45 -8.01 -15.09 -10.48
CA LEU A 45 -7.73 -13.71 -10.08
C LEU A 45 -7.83 -13.55 -8.55
N ASP A 46 -8.72 -14.31 -7.92
CA ASP A 46 -8.94 -14.22 -6.47
C ASP A 46 -8.00 -15.10 -5.64
N SER A 47 -7.39 -16.12 -6.24
CA SER A 47 -6.58 -17.12 -5.52
C SER A 47 -5.10 -17.14 -5.89
N ILE A 48 -4.73 -16.63 -7.07
CA ILE A 48 -3.38 -16.71 -7.61
C ILE A 48 -2.89 -15.30 -7.94
N SER A 49 -2.20 -14.68 -6.99
CA SER A 49 -1.69 -13.31 -7.10
C SER A 49 -0.91 -13.05 -8.39
N GLN A 50 -0.05 -13.99 -8.79
CA GLN A 50 0.73 -13.88 -10.03
C GLN A 50 -0.15 -13.71 -11.28
N ILE A 51 -1.26 -14.46 -11.37
CA ILE A 51 -2.19 -14.37 -12.50
C ILE A 51 -2.88 -13.01 -12.48
N ALA A 52 -3.34 -12.53 -11.32
CA ALA A 52 -3.95 -11.21 -11.21
C ALA A 52 -3.02 -10.09 -11.69
N ILE A 53 -1.74 -10.13 -11.31
CA ILE A 53 -0.77 -9.11 -11.72
C ILE A 53 -0.49 -9.17 -13.22
N ILE A 54 -0.37 -10.38 -13.80
CA ILE A 54 -0.20 -10.53 -15.26
C ILE A 54 -1.41 -9.95 -15.99
N ILE A 55 -2.64 -10.26 -15.56
CA ILE A 55 -3.83 -9.75 -16.23
C ILE A 55 -3.98 -8.23 -16.05
N HIS A 56 -3.62 -7.68 -14.89
CA HIS A 56 -3.52 -6.23 -14.69
C HIS A 56 -2.58 -5.61 -15.74
N ASN A 57 -1.36 -6.15 -15.87
CA ASN A 57 -0.37 -5.66 -16.83
C ASN A 57 -0.86 -5.78 -18.28
N ASP A 58 -1.49 -6.90 -18.64
CA ASP A 58 -2.06 -7.11 -19.97
C ASP A 58 -3.13 -6.05 -20.27
N CYS A 59 -4.05 -5.81 -19.33
CA CYS A 59 -5.10 -4.81 -19.49
C CYS A 59 -4.53 -3.39 -19.58
N TYR A 60 -3.53 -3.07 -18.76
CA TYR A 60 -2.84 -1.79 -18.81
C TYR A 60 -2.12 -1.60 -20.13
N TYR A 61 -1.37 -2.60 -20.61
CA TYR A 61 -0.70 -2.58 -21.90
C TYR A 61 -1.70 -2.38 -23.05
N LEU A 62 -2.79 -3.15 -23.06
CA LEU A 62 -3.86 -3.01 -24.06
C LEU A 62 -4.45 -1.60 -24.06
N SER A 63 -4.65 -0.99 -22.88
CA SER A 63 -5.16 0.39 -22.79
C SER A 63 -4.26 1.38 -23.53
N GLN A 64 -2.94 1.19 -23.50
CA GLN A 64 -1.98 2.06 -24.17
C GLN A 64 -1.89 1.78 -25.67
N GLU A 65 -1.78 0.50 -26.06
CA GLU A 65 -1.68 0.10 -27.47
C GLU A 65 -2.90 0.53 -28.28
N ILE A 66 -4.11 0.39 -27.71
CA ILE A 66 -5.38 0.76 -28.35
C ILE A 66 -5.40 2.22 -28.80
N LEU A 67 -4.76 3.13 -28.06
CA LEU A 67 -4.68 4.55 -28.40
C LEU A 67 -3.93 4.80 -29.71
N GLY A 68 -2.93 3.97 -30.01
CA GLY A 68 -2.08 4.08 -31.20
C GLY A 68 -2.70 3.48 -32.47
N LEU A 69 -3.60 2.49 -32.34
CA LEU A 69 -4.11 1.72 -33.47
C LEU A 69 -4.74 2.59 -34.57
N ALA A 70 -5.66 3.48 -34.20
CA ALA A 70 -6.34 4.32 -35.18
C ALA A 70 -5.37 5.25 -35.91
N PHE A 71 -4.30 5.71 -35.25
CA PHE A 71 -3.28 6.58 -35.82
C PHE A 71 -2.35 5.79 -36.75
N GLN A 72 -1.86 4.65 -36.29
CA GLN A 72 -0.90 3.79 -37.00
C GLN A 72 -1.39 3.37 -38.39
N TYR A 73 -2.67 3.01 -38.52
CA TYR A 73 -3.22 2.47 -39.76
C TYR A 73 -4.02 3.49 -40.59
N ARG A 74 -4.26 4.70 -40.07
CA ARG A 74 -5.16 5.69 -40.69
C ARG A 74 -4.77 6.05 -42.11
N ALA A 75 -3.47 6.17 -42.37
CA ALA A 75 -2.93 6.60 -43.66
C ALA A 75 -3.30 5.62 -44.78
N ASP A 76 -3.37 4.33 -44.45
CA ASP A 76 -3.52 3.25 -45.43
C ASP A 76 -4.97 2.74 -45.54
N PHE A 77 -5.85 3.10 -44.61
CA PHE A 77 -7.27 2.73 -44.71
C PHE A 77 -7.95 3.27 -45.98
N PRO A 78 -8.95 2.56 -46.53
CA PRO A 78 -9.81 3.12 -47.57
C PRO A 78 -10.55 4.39 -47.12
N SER A 79 -10.80 5.32 -48.03
CA SER A 79 -11.40 6.64 -47.72
C SER A 79 -12.72 6.57 -46.95
N GLY A 80 -13.54 5.55 -47.21
CA GLY A 80 -14.80 5.31 -46.50
C GLY A 80 -14.64 4.84 -45.05
N LEU A 81 -13.51 4.22 -44.71
CA LEU A 81 -13.18 3.79 -43.35
C LEU A 81 -12.43 4.87 -42.56
N LYS A 82 -11.53 5.63 -43.22
CA LYS A 82 -10.73 6.71 -42.57
C LYS A 82 -11.56 7.67 -41.72
N LYS A 83 -12.79 7.99 -42.16
CA LYS A 83 -13.69 8.94 -41.47
C LYS A 83 -14.34 8.37 -40.19
N HIS A 84 -14.40 7.04 -40.06
CA HIS A 84 -15.18 6.36 -39.02
C HIS A 84 -14.34 5.49 -38.08
N ALA A 85 -13.11 5.13 -38.48
CA ALA A 85 -12.25 4.28 -37.66
C ALA A 85 -11.81 5.01 -36.38
N LEU A 86 -12.21 4.43 -35.23
CA LEU A 86 -11.91 4.88 -33.89
C LEU A 86 -11.57 3.65 -33.03
N PHE A 87 -10.62 3.80 -32.12
CA PHE A 87 -10.24 2.77 -31.12
C PHE A 87 -10.10 3.37 -29.73
N VAL A 88 -9.82 4.67 -29.64
CA VAL A 88 -9.57 5.40 -28.39
C VAL A 88 -10.72 5.31 -27.39
N ASP A 89 -11.94 5.03 -27.85
CA ASP A 89 -13.13 4.83 -27.02
C ASP A 89 -13.06 3.54 -26.19
N LEU A 90 -12.27 2.54 -26.62
CA LEU A 90 -12.10 1.28 -25.90
C LEU A 90 -11.03 1.37 -24.80
N ALA A 91 -10.00 2.19 -25.00
CA ALA A 91 -8.84 2.28 -24.11
C ALA A 91 -9.19 2.57 -22.62
N PRO A 92 -10.09 3.53 -22.29
CA PRO A 92 -10.46 3.78 -20.90
C PRO A 92 -11.04 2.56 -20.20
N THR A 93 -11.75 1.70 -20.92
CA THR A 93 -12.39 0.53 -20.32
C THR A 93 -11.40 -0.58 -19.98
N PHE A 94 -10.29 -0.68 -20.72
CA PHE A 94 -9.19 -1.59 -20.39
C PHE A 94 -8.34 -1.05 -19.24
N TYR A 95 -8.11 0.27 -19.22
CA TYR A 95 -7.45 0.93 -18.09
C TYR A 95 -8.22 0.70 -16.78
N GLN A 96 -9.54 0.96 -16.79
CA GLN A 96 -10.41 0.69 -15.64
C GLN A 96 -10.38 -0.79 -15.22
N MET A 97 -10.37 -1.72 -16.18
CA MET A 97 -10.26 -3.15 -15.87
C MET A 97 -8.93 -3.49 -15.21
N ALA A 98 -7.82 -2.89 -15.66
CA ALA A 98 -6.51 -3.05 -15.02
C ALA A 98 -6.55 -2.55 -13.57
N ASP A 99 -7.08 -1.35 -13.33
CA ASP A 99 -7.17 -0.75 -12.00
C ASP A 99 -8.03 -1.61 -11.05
N ILE A 100 -9.22 -2.04 -11.49
CA ILE A 100 -10.13 -2.89 -10.68
C ILE A 100 -9.42 -4.19 -10.24
N ILE A 101 -8.65 -4.82 -11.14
CA ILE A 101 -7.94 -6.06 -10.83
C ILE A 101 -6.84 -5.81 -9.79
N LEU A 102 -6.06 -4.73 -9.95
CA LEU A 102 -5.00 -4.39 -9.00
C LEU A 102 -5.59 -4.00 -7.64
N GLU A 103 -6.62 -3.16 -7.60
CA GLU A 103 -7.29 -2.77 -6.36
C GLU A 103 -7.85 -3.98 -5.61
N LYS A 104 -8.51 -4.89 -6.33
CA LYS A 104 -9.01 -6.16 -5.74
C LYS A 104 -7.86 -6.98 -5.16
N GLN A 105 -6.75 -7.08 -5.89
CA GLN A 105 -5.59 -7.84 -5.43
C GLN A 105 -4.89 -7.20 -4.21
N ILE A 106 -4.78 -5.87 -4.16
CA ILE A 106 -4.33 -5.14 -2.97
C ILE A 106 -5.25 -5.44 -1.80
N LYS A 107 -6.58 -5.41 -2.02
CA LYS A 107 -7.55 -5.67 -0.95
C LYS A 107 -7.47 -7.09 -0.39
N LEU A 108 -7.24 -8.08 -1.25
CA LEU A 108 -7.06 -9.48 -0.81
C LEU A 108 -5.82 -9.61 0.09
N VAL A 109 -4.70 -8.98 -0.28
CA VAL A 109 -3.49 -8.97 0.56
C VAL A 109 -3.72 -8.22 1.86
N GLU A 110 -4.38 -7.06 1.81
CA GLU A 110 -4.75 -6.27 2.99
C GLU A 110 -5.59 -7.09 3.98
N ASN A 111 -6.55 -7.88 3.49
CA ASN A 111 -7.35 -8.77 4.32
C ASN A 111 -6.49 -9.86 4.98
N SER A 112 -5.58 -10.51 4.23
CA SER A 112 -4.66 -11.51 4.80
C SER A 112 -3.70 -10.91 5.83
N LEU A 113 -3.24 -9.69 5.61
CA LEU A 113 -2.42 -8.95 6.59
C LEU A 113 -3.23 -8.64 7.85
N THR A 114 -4.49 -8.21 7.69
CA THR A 114 -5.39 -7.96 8.81
C THR A 114 -5.63 -9.22 9.63
N GLU A 115 -5.94 -10.35 8.98
CA GLU A 115 -6.11 -11.65 9.63
C GLU A 115 -4.84 -12.09 10.40
N ALA A 116 -3.66 -11.84 9.83
CA ALA A 116 -2.39 -12.14 10.50
C ALA A 116 -2.19 -11.26 11.75
N ILE A 117 -2.51 -9.96 11.66
CA ILE A 117 -2.41 -9.02 12.79
C ILE A 117 -3.43 -9.37 13.88
N ASP A 118 -4.67 -9.75 13.51
CA ASP A 118 -5.71 -10.11 14.47
C ASP A 118 -5.33 -11.35 15.31
N GLY A 119 -4.40 -12.19 14.84
CA GLY A 119 -3.78 -13.27 15.64
C GLY A 119 -3.02 -12.79 16.89
N ALA A 120 -2.66 -11.50 16.96
CA ALA A 120 -2.04 -10.87 18.12
C ALA A 120 -3.08 -10.46 19.19
N ASP A 121 -4.37 -10.66 18.91
CA ASP A 121 -5.48 -10.35 19.82
C ASP A 121 -5.42 -8.90 20.35
N GLY A 122 -5.15 -7.95 19.45
CA GLY A 122 -5.03 -6.53 19.79
C GLY A 122 -3.75 -6.15 20.54
N PHE A 123 -2.75 -7.04 20.61
CA PHE A 123 -1.49 -6.82 21.36
C PHE A 123 -1.68 -6.63 22.87
N GLN A 124 -2.78 -7.15 23.43
CA GLN A 124 -3.07 -7.05 24.86
C GLN A 124 -2.32 -8.08 25.69
N ASN A 125 -2.06 -7.73 26.95
CA ASN A 125 -1.43 -8.58 27.97
C ASN A 125 -0.07 -9.16 27.53
N THR A 126 0.72 -8.42 26.75
CA THR A 126 2.01 -8.95 26.22
C THR A 126 3.08 -9.16 27.30
N HIS A 127 2.84 -8.72 28.54
CA HIS A 127 3.62 -9.14 29.70
C HIS A 127 3.50 -10.65 30.00
N GLN A 128 2.45 -11.32 29.49
CA GLN A 128 2.26 -12.75 29.60
C GLN A 128 2.99 -13.49 28.45
N PRO A 129 3.80 -14.53 28.74
CA PRO A 129 4.61 -15.20 27.72
C PRO A 129 3.84 -15.76 26.52
N GLN A 130 2.61 -16.22 26.74
CA GLN A 130 1.78 -16.80 25.68
C GLN A 130 1.28 -15.73 24.70
N GLN A 131 0.79 -14.61 25.21
CA GLN A 131 0.30 -13.47 24.41
C GLN A 131 1.45 -12.79 23.68
N TYR A 132 2.61 -12.65 24.33
CA TYR A 132 3.82 -12.20 23.66
C TYR A 132 4.20 -13.10 22.48
N ALA A 133 4.17 -14.42 22.68
CA ALA A 133 4.47 -15.38 21.62
C ALA A 133 3.47 -15.29 20.45
N SER A 134 2.17 -15.13 20.73
CA SER A 134 1.15 -14.90 19.71
C SER A 134 1.40 -13.60 18.93
N ALA A 135 1.64 -12.49 19.62
CA ALA A 135 1.91 -11.19 18.99
C ALA A 135 3.18 -11.22 18.13
N LYS A 136 4.24 -11.86 18.63
CA LYS A 136 5.47 -12.09 17.88
C LYS A 136 5.21 -12.90 16.60
N PHE A 137 4.50 -14.02 16.72
CA PHE A 137 4.15 -14.87 15.58
C PHE A 137 3.33 -14.10 14.53
N SER A 138 2.37 -13.27 14.97
CA SER A 138 1.61 -12.40 14.07
C SER A 138 2.48 -11.42 13.28
N ILE A 139 3.49 -10.81 13.92
CA ILE A 139 4.46 -9.92 13.24
C ILE A 139 5.29 -10.69 12.22
N GLU A 140 5.76 -11.89 12.57
CA GLU A 140 6.50 -12.76 11.65
C GLU A 140 5.63 -13.16 10.44
N GLN A 141 4.35 -13.43 10.65
CA GLN A 141 3.41 -13.75 9.58
C GLN A 141 3.14 -12.57 8.65
N VAL A 142 3.02 -11.36 9.19
CA VAL A 142 2.92 -10.11 8.40
C VAL A 142 4.13 -9.95 7.49
N ALA A 143 5.35 -10.09 8.04
CA ALA A 143 6.59 -10.00 7.26
C ALA A 143 6.65 -11.08 6.18
N PHE A 144 6.23 -12.31 6.49
CA PHE A 144 6.18 -13.40 5.52
C PHE A 144 5.20 -13.16 4.37
N ILE A 145 4.02 -12.60 4.66
CA ILE A 145 3.03 -12.24 3.63
C ILE A 145 3.60 -11.14 2.72
N LEU A 146 4.18 -10.08 3.30
CA LEU A 146 4.76 -8.99 2.52
C LEU A 146 5.95 -9.44 1.66
N GLU A 147 6.81 -10.32 2.16
CA GLU A 147 7.92 -10.87 1.38
C GLU A 147 7.43 -11.73 0.21
N LYS A 148 6.37 -12.53 0.40
CA LYS A 148 5.72 -13.25 -0.71
C LYS A 148 5.18 -12.29 -1.77
N VAL A 149 4.52 -11.22 -1.35
CA VAL A 149 3.98 -10.20 -2.24
C VAL A 149 5.12 -9.55 -3.03
N ARG A 150 6.20 -9.15 -2.37
CA ARG A 150 7.42 -8.63 -3.01
C ARG A 150 7.94 -9.55 -4.10
N ILE A 151 8.20 -10.82 -3.77
CA ILE A 151 8.77 -11.81 -4.71
C ILE A 151 7.92 -11.95 -5.98
N ILE A 152 6.59 -11.83 -5.86
CA ILE A 152 5.68 -11.96 -7.00
C ILE A 152 5.52 -10.63 -7.75
N TRP A 153 5.37 -9.52 -7.05
CA TRP A 153 4.95 -8.24 -7.65
C TRP A 153 6.13 -7.43 -8.17
N GLU A 154 7.25 -7.38 -7.44
CA GLU A 154 8.44 -6.60 -7.81
C GLU A 154 8.95 -6.91 -9.23
N PRO A 155 9.10 -8.19 -9.67
CA PRO A 155 9.59 -8.49 -11.02
C PRO A 155 8.54 -8.32 -12.12
N LEU A 156 7.25 -8.28 -11.78
CA LEU A 156 6.16 -8.26 -12.76
C LEU A 156 5.57 -6.87 -12.99
N MET A 157 5.62 -5.99 -12.00
CA MET A 157 4.99 -4.67 -12.08
C MET A 157 5.96 -3.58 -12.57
N PRO A 158 5.43 -2.51 -13.20
CA PRO A 158 6.16 -1.26 -13.31
C PRO A 158 6.58 -0.73 -11.93
N VAL A 159 7.81 -0.21 -11.81
CA VAL A 159 8.42 0.26 -10.54
C VAL A 159 7.49 1.21 -9.76
N THR A 160 6.85 2.15 -10.46
CA THR A 160 5.95 3.13 -9.83
C THR A 160 4.68 2.50 -9.27
N THR A 161 4.11 1.52 -9.97
CA THR A 161 2.93 0.75 -9.54
C THR A 161 3.27 -0.13 -8.35
N TYR A 162 4.40 -0.84 -8.42
CA TYR A 162 4.91 -1.66 -7.31
C TYR A 162 5.12 -0.82 -6.04
N LYS A 163 5.89 0.27 -6.13
CA LYS A 163 6.19 1.17 -5.00
C LYS A 163 4.91 1.65 -4.33
N LYS A 164 3.94 2.17 -5.10
CA LYS A 164 2.65 2.63 -4.57
C LYS A 164 1.88 1.50 -3.88
N SER A 165 1.82 0.33 -4.50
CA SER A 165 1.02 -0.79 -3.99
C SER A 165 1.59 -1.33 -2.67
N ILE A 166 2.92 -1.46 -2.56
CA ILE A 166 3.58 -1.85 -1.30
C ILE A 166 3.42 -0.79 -0.21
N CYS A 167 3.52 0.50 -0.54
CA CYS A 167 3.31 1.56 0.44
C CYS A 167 1.88 1.54 1.01
N ILE A 168 0.86 1.26 0.20
CA ILE A 168 -0.54 1.11 0.67
C ILE A 168 -0.64 -0.06 1.67
N LEU A 169 -0.02 -1.20 1.35
CA LEU A 169 -0.05 -2.39 2.24
C LEU A 169 0.70 -2.13 3.55
N LEU A 170 1.86 -1.47 3.48
CA LEU A 170 2.62 -1.06 4.67
C LEU A 170 1.85 -0.08 5.54
N ASP A 171 1.19 0.91 4.93
CA ASP A 171 0.38 1.88 5.68
C ASP A 171 -0.77 1.18 6.41
N SER A 172 -1.44 0.23 5.76
CA SER A 172 -2.48 -0.59 6.40
C SER A 172 -1.95 -1.35 7.63
N VAL A 173 -0.79 -2.02 7.49
CA VAL A 173 -0.13 -2.75 8.59
C VAL A 173 0.20 -1.82 9.75
N PHE A 174 0.92 -0.72 9.49
CA PHE A 174 1.32 0.21 10.54
C PHE A 174 0.12 0.90 11.18
N SER A 175 -0.90 1.26 10.39
CA SER A 175 -2.13 1.85 10.88
C SER A 175 -2.86 0.91 11.84
N LYS A 176 -3.03 -0.36 11.46
CA LYS A 176 -3.73 -1.36 12.27
C LYS A 176 -3.00 -1.64 13.58
N ILE A 177 -1.71 -1.96 13.53
CA ILE A 177 -0.93 -2.25 14.74
C ILE A 177 -0.90 -1.04 15.67
N THR A 178 -0.71 0.17 15.13
CA THR A 178 -0.71 1.40 15.93
C THR A 178 -2.06 1.62 16.60
N LYS A 179 -3.17 1.43 15.87
CA LYS A 179 -4.52 1.56 16.43
C LYS A 179 -4.77 0.55 17.54
N ASP A 180 -4.43 -0.72 17.32
CA ASP A 180 -4.64 -1.77 18.32
C ASP A 180 -3.86 -1.45 19.61
N ILE A 181 -2.59 -1.04 19.50
CA ILE A 181 -1.77 -0.65 20.67
C ILE A 181 -2.33 0.59 21.37
N LEU A 182 -2.77 1.61 20.63
CA LEU A 182 -3.33 2.83 21.21
C LEU A 182 -4.71 2.65 21.86
N LEU A 183 -5.39 1.52 21.59
CA LEU A 183 -6.66 1.15 22.20
C LEU A 183 -6.51 0.33 23.48
N LEU A 184 -5.28 -0.02 23.87
CA LEU A 184 -5.02 -0.74 25.12
C LEU A 184 -5.30 0.15 26.33
N ASP A 185 -5.98 -0.43 27.32
CA ASP A 185 -6.22 0.17 28.63
C ASP A 185 -5.32 -0.50 29.69
N ASP A 186 -5.01 0.21 30.78
CA ASP A 186 -4.29 -0.31 31.96
C ASP A 186 -2.98 -1.07 31.64
N MET A 187 -2.11 -0.48 30.83
CA MET A 187 -0.83 -1.08 30.44
C MET A 187 0.18 -1.08 31.59
N ALA A 188 0.68 -2.27 31.95
CA ALA A 188 1.79 -2.40 32.89
C ALA A 188 3.11 -1.93 32.28
N ALA A 189 4.07 -1.50 33.11
CA ALA A 189 5.41 -1.10 32.63
C ALA A 189 6.17 -2.23 31.90
N GLU A 190 5.94 -3.49 32.29
CA GLU A 190 6.51 -4.63 31.56
C GLU A 190 5.88 -4.78 30.18
N GLU A 191 4.57 -4.54 30.07
CA GLU A 191 3.84 -4.63 28.81
C GLU A 191 4.28 -3.55 27.82
N THR A 192 4.50 -2.31 28.27
CA THR A 192 5.04 -1.26 27.41
C THR A 192 6.43 -1.62 26.87
N LEU A 193 7.28 -2.27 27.67
CA LEU A 193 8.59 -2.77 27.24
C LEU A 193 8.48 -3.91 26.21
N GLN A 194 7.58 -4.87 26.42
CA GLN A 194 7.34 -5.94 25.46
C GLN A 194 6.80 -5.41 24.11
N LEU A 195 5.86 -4.45 24.15
CA LEU A 195 5.33 -3.78 22.95
C LEU A 195 6.42 -3.02 22.17
N GLN A 196 7.34 -2.35 22.87
CA GLN A 196 8.49 -1.73 22.20
C GLN A 196 9.35 -2.77 21.48
N GLY A 197 9.65 -3.90 22.11
CA GLY A 197 10.39 -5.00 21.50
C GLY A 197 9.70 -5.55 20.25
N LEU A 198 8.38 -5.71 20.31
CA LEU A 198 7.56 -6.16 19.18
C LEU A 198 7.58 -5.15 18.01
N ILE A 199 7.44 -3.85 18.28
CA ILE A 199 7.52 -2.81 17.23
C ILE A 199 8.90 -2.78 16.58
N HIS A 200 9.97 -2.88 17.37
CA HIS A 200 11.34 -2.96 16.82
C HIS A 200 11.51 -4.20 15.94
N MET A 201 11.05 -5.36 16.41
CA MET A 201 11.07 -6.60 15.62
C MET A 201 10.29 -6.48 14.32
N ALA A 202 9.12 -5.83 14.33
CA ALA A 202 8.35 -5.58 13.12
C ALA A 202 9.13 -4.73 12.11
N LEU A 203 9.79 -3.66 12.57
CA LEU A 203 10.60 -2.81 11.70
C LEU A 203 11.84 -3.56 11.16
N GLU A 204 12.52 -4.31 12.02
CA GLU A 204 13.67 -5.14 11.64
C GLU A 204 13.29 -6.17 10.57
N ASN A 205 12.18 -6.89 10.77
CA ASN A 205 11.69 -7.90 9.82
C ASN A 205 11.31 -7.31 8.46
N LEU A 206 10.98 -6.01 8.40
CA LEU A 206 10.62 -5.30 7.16
C LEU A 206 11.80 -4.56 6.51
N THR A 207 13.01 -4.64 7.08
CA THR A 207 14.19 -3.92 6.57
C THR A 207 14.50 -4.26 5.11
N SER A 208 14.44 -5.54 4.73
CA SER A 208 14.71 -5.98 3.35
C SER A 208 13.74 -5.37 2.33
N LEU A 209 12.48 -5.20 2.73
CA LEU A 209 11.44 -4.58 1.92
C LEU A 209 11.70 -3.07 1.79
N PHE A 210 12.06 -2.40 2.88
CA PHE A 210 12.46 -0.99 2.83
C PHE A 210 13.72 -0.78 1.97
N ASP A 211 14.73 -1.64 2.09
CA ASP A 211 15.95 -1.57 1.27
C ASP A 211 15.63 -1.75 -0.22
N SER A 212 14.74 -2.69 -0.58
CA SER A 212 14.22 -2.81 -1.96
C SER A 212 13.57 -1.50 -2.40
N LEU A 213 12.65 -0.92 -1.61
CA LEU A 213 12.00 0.34 -1.96
C LEU A 213 12.97 1.52 -2.08
N ILE A 214 13.99 1.59 -1.22
CA ILE A 214 15.04 2.61 -1.27
C ILE A 214 15.86 2.46 -2.56
N SER A 215 16.20 1.23 -2.95
CA SER A 215 16.96 0.95 -4.18
C SER A 215 16.21 1.37 -5.46
N LEU A 216 14.89 1.53 -5.38
CA LEU A 216 14.04 1.97 -6.48
C LEU A 216 13.91 3.50 -6.57
N VAL A 217 14.48 4.27 -5.63
CA VAL A 217 14.52 5.73 -5.67
C VAL A 217 15.70 6.20 -6.52
N ASP A 218 15.45 7.18 -7.40
CA ASP A 218 16.39 7.64 -8.42
C ASP A 218 17.70 8.19 -7.82
N GLU A 219 18.85 7.94 -8.47
CA GLU A 219 20.20 8.21 -7.94
C GLU A 219 20.50 9.70 -7.65
N LYS A 220 19.62 10.60 -8.07
CA LYS A 220 19.75 12.06 -7.89
C LYS A 220 19.35 12.53 -6.49
N GLU A 221 18.60 11.73 -5.72
CA GLU A 221 18.17 12.05 -4.35
C GLU A 221 19.02 11.28 -3.32
N LYS A 222 20.26 11.73 -3.09
CA LYS A 222 21.23 11.00 -2.24
C LYS A 222 21.10 11.24 -0.73
N SER A 223 20.25 12.15 -0.27
CA SER A 223 20.06 12.26 1.19
C SER A 223 19.01 11.26 1.63
N LEU A 224 19.41 10.34 2.50
CA LEU A 224 18.50 9.40 3.15
C LEU A 224 17.36 10.13 3.88
N GLU A 225 17.57 11.38 4.34
CA GLU A 225 16.51 12.22 4.92
C GLU A 225 15.33 12.45 3.97
N LEU A 226 15.58 12.94 2.74
CA LEU A 226 14.55 13.13 1.71
C LEU A 226 13.79 11.83 1.39
N ILE A 227 14.48 10.69 1.40
CA ILE A 227 13.86 9.38 1.12
C ILE A 227 12.87 9.00 2.22
N TRP A 228 13.25 9.22 3.49
CA TRP A 228 12.34 8.97 4.61
C TRP A 228 11.18 9.94 4.65
N ASP A 229 11.37 11.20 4.23
CA ASP A 229 10.27 12.16 4.09
C ASP A 229 9.28 11.70 3.01
N GLN A 230 9.76 11.23 1.85
CA GLN A 230 8.90 10.62 0.82
C GLN A 230 8.16 9.39 1.34
N PHE A 231 8.81 8.53 2.13
CA PHE A 231 8.11 7.40 2.73
C PHE A 231 7.07 7.83 3.75
N ASN A 232 7.31 8.88 4.53
CA ASN A 232 6.31 9.42 5.46
C ASN A 232 5.10 10.00 4.71
N GLU A 233 5.30 10.58 3.52
CA GLU A 233 4.20 11.03 2.66
C GLU A 233 3.42 9.86 2.05
N MET A 234 4.12 8.80 1.61
CA MET A 234 3.50 7.62 1.00
C MET A 234 2.91 6.63 2.02
N ILE A 235 3.40 6.66 3.26
CA ILE A 235 3.03 5.78 4.37
C ILE A 235 2.78 6.67 5.61
N PRO A 236 1.66 7.39 5.68
CA PRO A 236 1.38 8.33 6.76
C PRO A 236 1.51 7.71 8.17
N SER A 237 1.09 6.44 8.31
CA SER A 237 1.10 5.72 9.59
C SER A 237 2.51 5.33 10.07
N LEU A 238 3.53 5.37 9.19
CA LEU A 238 4.91 5.01 9.53
C LEU A 238 5.48 5.94 10.60
N SER A 239 5.22 7.23 10.49
CA SER A 239 5.73 8.23 11.44
C SER A 239 5.18 8.00 12.85
N LYS A 240 3.87 7.75 12.96
CA LYS A 240 3.17 7.40 14.19
C LYS A 240 3.70 6.09 14.78
N PHE A 241 3.79 5.05 13.95
CA PHE A 241 4.26 3.73 14.38
C PHE A 241 5.69 3.76 14.92
N ARG A 242 6.61 4.46 14.23
CA ARG A 242 8.00 4.64 14.67
C ARG A 242 8.11 5.43 15.96
N LYS A 243 7.18 6.37 16.20
CA LYS A 243 7.12 7.19 17.42
C LYS A 243 6.69 6.39 18.65
N LEU A 244 5.92 5.30 18.47
CA LEU A 244 5.51 4.46 19.60
C LEU A 244 6.70 3.84 20.32
N ALA A 245 7.63 3.19 19.59
CA ALA A 245 8.77 2.51 20.19
C ALA A 245 10.10 3.28 20.12
N GLY A 246 10.15 4.42 19.43
CA GLY A 246 11.36 5.24 19.33
C GLY A 246 12.48 4.54 18.57
N MET A 247 12.34 4.38 17.25
CA MET A 247 13.39 3.73 16.45
C MET A 247 14.59 4.66 16.17
N MET A 248 15.79 4.18 16.47
CA MET A 248 17.06 4.79 16.05
C MET A 248 17.34 4.46 14.58
N LEU A 249 16.97 5.35 13.64
CA LEU A 249 17.68 5.34 12.36
C LEU A 249 19.09 5.88 12.62
N MET A 250 20.12 5.19 12.14
CA MET A 250 21.54 5.55 12.23
C MET A 250 21.91 6.97 11.74
N ILE A 251 20.94 7.77 11.30
CA ILE A 251 21.11 9.03 10.57
C ILE A 251 20.67 10.25 11.39
N ARG A 252 19.78 10.11 12.40
CA ARG A 252 19.45 11.20 13.34
C ARG A 252 19.28 10.70 14.79
N PRO A 253 20.26 10.94 15.66
CA PRO A 253 20.09 10.83 17.11
C PRO A 253 19.25 11.96 17.75
N ILE A 254 18.48 12.73 16.97
CA ILE A 254 17.98 14.05 17.42
C ILE A 254 16.52 14.05 17.90
N PHE A 255 15.73 13.01 17.62
CA PHE A 255 14.37 12.90 18.18
C PHE A 255 14.06 11.48 18.66
N PHE A 256 14.87 11.00 19.60
CA PHE A 256 14.53 9.87 20.45
C PHE A 256 13.24 10.21 21.22
N CYS A 257 12.13 9.68 20.76
CA CYS A 257 10.86 9.77 21.47
C CYS A 257 10.24 8.40 21.35
N ASN A 258 10.54 7.57 22.32
CA ASN A 258 9.83 6.33 22.57
C ASN A 258 8.61 6.71 23.40
N LEU A 259 7.45 6.86 22.76
CA LEU A 259 6.24 7.27 23.48
C LEU A 259 5.92 6.30 24.62
N LEU A 260 6.15 5.00 24.41
CA LEU A 260 5.95 3.92 25.40
C LEU A 260 6.88 3.99 26.63
N ASP A 261 7.97 4.75 26.58
CA ASP A 261 8.91 4.95 27.69
C ASP A 261 9.00 6.43 28.14
N MET A 262 8.17 7.30 27.59
CA MET A 262 8.27 8.74 27.81
C MET A 262 7.62 9.13 29.15
N PRO A 263 8.28 9.90 30.04
CA PRO A 263 7.64 10.36 31.27
C PRO A 263 6.55 11.41 30.97
N LEU A 264 5.52 11.50 31.83
CA LEU A 264 4.37 12.42 31.68
C LEU A 264 4.74 13.86 31.27
N LYS A 265 5.78 14.42 31.90
CA LYS A 265 6.23 15.79 31.61
C LYS A 265 6.77 15.93 30.18
N SER A 266 7.48 14.92 29.69
CA SER A 266 8.00 14.91 28.32
C SER A 266 6.89 14.67 27.31
N ILE A 267 5.87 13.85 27.62
CA ILE A 267 4.68 13.69 26.78
C ILE A 267 3.96 15.03 26.63
N THR A 268 3.76 15.74 27.74
CA THR A 268 3.14 17.08 27.75
C THR A 268 3.92 18.06 26.89
N ALA A 269 5.24 18.14 27.06
CA ALA A 269 6.10 19.02 26.26
C ALA A 269 6.12 18.64 24.77
N ALA A 270 6.11 17.35 24.45
CA ALA A 270 6.04 16.86 23.07
C ALA A 270 4.69 17.16 22.41
N TRP A 271 3.60 17.21 23.18
CA TRP A 271 2.29 17.67 22.72
C TRP A 271 2.27 19.18 22.49
N GLU A 272 2.66 19.97 23.50
CA GLU A 272 2.67 21.45 23.45
C GLU A 272 3.60 22.00 22.35
N SER A 273 4.65 21.26 21.99
CA SER A 273 5.57 21.60 20.87
C SER A 273 5.09 21.11 19.50
N CYS A 274 3.87 20.58 19.39
CA CYS A 274 3.29 19.97 18.19
C CYS A 274 4.08 18.76 17.65
N GLN A 275 5.02 18.20 18.40
CA GLN A 275 5.85 17.10 17.94
C GLN A 275 5.03 15.82 17.73
N LEU A 276 4.08 15.53 18.62
CA LEU A 276 3.16 14.38 18.48
C LEU A 276 2.13 14.62 17.37
N LEU A 277 1.60 15.83 17.25
CA LEU A 277 0.69 16.23 16.16
C LEU A 277 1.36 16.04 14.79
N ASN A 278 2.62 16.43 14.64
CA ASN A 278 3.39 16.24 13.40
C ASN A 278 3.65 14.76 13.05
N CYS A 279 3.58 13.86 14.03
CA CYS A 279 3.62 12.41 13.81
C CYS A 279 2.21 11.80 13.60
N GLY A 280 1.17 12.64 13.47
CA GLY A 280 -0.20 12.23 13.17
C GLY A 280 -1.04 11.81 14.39
N PHE A 281 -0.56 11.98 15.62
CA PHE A 281 -1.36 11.70 16.83
C PHE A 281 -2.47 12.75 17.00
N ILE A 282 -3.64 12.32 17.47
CA ILE A 282 -4.73 13.21 17.87
C ILE A 282 -4.87 13.28 19.39
N ALA A 283 -5.53 14.33 19.90
CA ALA A 283 -5.65 14.60 21.33
C ALA A 283 -6.21 13.41 22.11
N SER A 284 -7.30 12.81 21.61
CA SER A 284 -7.94 11.66 22.24
C SER A 284 -7.03 10.42 22.30
N GLU A 285 -6.18 10.20 21.28
CA GLU A 285 -5.21 9.09 21.31
C GLU A 285 -4.17 9.32 22.41
N VAL A 286 -3.64 10.55 22.54
CA VAL A 286 -2.63 10.89 23.56
C VAL A 286 -3.24 10.86 24.96
N GLU A 287 -4.47 11.33 25.13
CA GLU A 287 -5.19 11.24 26.40
C GLU A 287 -5.43 9.79 26.83
N ASN A 288 -5.94 8.95 25.92
CA ASN A 288 -6.20 7.53 26.20
C ASN A 288 -4.89 6.81 26.55
N PHE A 289 -3.83 7.08 25.79
CA PHE A 289 -2.49 6.57 26.07
C PHE A 289 -1.98 6.98 27.47
N VAL A 290 -2.13 8.25 27.84
CA VAL A 290 -1.74 8.73 29.18
C VAL A 290 -2.57 8.06 30.28
N LYS A 291 -3.87 7.86 30.06
CA LYS A 291 -4.76 7.16 31.00
C LYS A 291 -4.37 5.68 31.14
N ALA A 292 -3.95 5.03 30.06
CA ALA A 292 -3.58 3.62 30.03
C ALA A 292 -2.25 3.31 30.76
N ILE A 293 -1.24 4.18 30.65
CA ILE A 293 0.09 3.91 31.25
C ILE A 293 0.24 4.48 32.66
N PHE A 294 -0.33 5.66 32.92
CA PHE A 294 -0.06 6.39 34.15
C PHE A 294 -1.20 6.27 35.15
N THR A 295 -0.84 5.91 36.39
CA THR A 295 -1.78 5.85 37.51
C THR A 295 -2.36 7.23 37.85
N ASP A 296 -3.54 7.26 38.48
CA ASP A 296 -4.18 8.53 38.85
C ASP A 296 -3.31 9.33 39.81
N SER A 297 -2.88 10.49 39.35
CA SER A 297 -2.03 11.41 40.10
C SER A 297 -2.35 12.85 39.72
N PRO A 298 -2.03 13.83 40.59
CA PRO A 298 -2.19 15.25 40.25
C PRO A 298 -1.45 15.64 38.96
N LEU A 299 -0.26 15.06 38.74
CA LEU A 299 0.54 15.27 37.53
C LEU A 299 -0.16 14.72 36.27
N ARG A 300 -0.81 13.56 36.37
CA ARG A 300 -1.60 13.00 35.27
C ARG A 300 -2.78 13.91 34.92
N LYS A 301 -3.52 14.41 35.93
CA LYS A 301 -4.65 15.32 35.73
C LYS A 301 -4.22 16.63 35.07
N GLU A 302 -3.09 17.18 35.50
CA GLU A 302 -2.50 18.37 34.87
C GLU A 302 -2.10 18.12 33.42
N CYS A 303 -1.45 16.98 33.13
CA CYS A 303 -1.09 16.58 31.77
C CYS A 303 -2.31 16.47 30.86
N LEU A 304 -3.35 15.76 31.30
CA LEU A 304 -4.60 15.61 30.54
C LEU A 304 -5.28 16.96 30.27
N TRP A 305 -5.38 17.82 31.28
CA TRP A 305 -5.95 19.15 31.14
C TRP A 305 -5.18 20.01 30.11
N ARG A 306 -3.85 19.92 30.08
CA ARG A 306 -3.02 20.65 29.11
C ARG A 306 -3.18 20.13 27.70
N ILE A 307 -3.34 18.81 27.52
CA ILE A 307 -3.61 18.20 26.21
C ILE A 307 -4.96 18.70 25.68
N GLU A 308 -6.02 18.64 26.50
CA GLU A 308 -7.36 19.14 26.17
C GLU A 308 -7.34 20.64 25.83
N SER A 309 -6.61 21.44 26.61
CA SER A 309 -6.55 22.90 26.44
C SER A 309 -5.75 23.36 25.22
N SER A 310 -4.90 22.48 24.67
CA SER A 310 -4.02 22.78 23.53
C SER A 310 -4.54 22.21 22.21
N SER A 311 -5.70 21.56 22.24
CA SER A 311 -6.37 20.95 21.08
C SER A 311 -7.32 21.92 20.40
#